data_AF-A0A2S7YDH8-F1
#
_entry.id   AF-A0A2S7YDH8-F1
#
_cell.length_a   1.000
_cell.length_b   1.000
_cell.length_c   1.000
_cell.angle_alpha   90.00
_cell.angle_beta   90.00
_cell.angle_gamma   90.00
#
_symmetry.space_group_name_H-M   'P 1'
#
loop_
_entity.id
_entity.type
_entity.pdbx_description
1 polymer ?
#
loop_
_entity_poly.entity_id
_entity_poly.type
_entity_poly.pdbx_seq_one_letter_code
_entity_poly.pdbx_strand_id
1 'polypeptide(L)'
;MSETKSVAVVGAGIFGLSLAVALREKGYVVTVFDRHPFDETEYDPDADETVQAASFRASYGTKLHYQRLALESREEWVAINKSSGADLFVPSGMLRVQPSDKLGALEKETLANMERDGIRQTQFMKSLEEDRERAKAEGWDAKLLEFPIPDSDDDRTYEAVLDSLGGFMRCSNACLHFHKLAVLKGVKFIFGNKHGAVESILEEMVGGKKKAVGVRTKDGAIHKTDIVAVAGGSLTTQLIPELSTHLESSGGSLATFKIDKENKMLWDKYSPEKFPVITWKSTPRNKTGKDTGSVYVLPRTPDGLVKIGFRGIKFTNFQPAPEGVSFSQDGKWSIPMSPKDSCTIPEAAVDSIRQFVEIFLPDFDQTPFHSTKLCWYTDSLDNSFVIDHVPTYTDNSLFVCTGGSGHGAKFLPVLGKHAADILQNGDEATSFLRPFWRWRPDAPRRNGLEEGPDGPRNISQARVE
;
A
#
# COMPACT_ATOMS: atom_id res chain seq x y z
N MET A 1 4.37 38.66 -10.72
CA MET A 1 4.51 37.35 -10.08
C MET A 1 3.12 36.73 -10.05
N SER A 2 2.92 35.50 -10.52
CA SER A 2 1.61 34.85 -10.36
C SER A 2 1.29 34.73 -8.88
N GLU A 3 0.03 34.96 -8.51
CA GLU A 3 -0.44 34.81 -7.14
C GLU A 3 -0.16 33.38 -6.63
N THR A 4 0.32 33.26 -5.39
CA THR A 4 0.66 31.95 -4.81
C THR A 4 -0.62 31.20 -4.48
N LYS A 5 -0.86 30.05 -5.12
CA LYS A 5 -2.05 29.23 -4.89
C LYS A 5 -1.99 28.46 -3.57
N SER A 6 -3.14 28.30 -2.96
CA SER A 6 -3.39 27.50 -1.75
C SER A 6 -3.99 26.13 -2.08
N VAL A 7 -3.58 25.10 -1.33
CA VAL A 7 -4.08 23.72 -1.47
C VAL A 7 -4.49 23.16 -0.11
N ALA A 8 -5.73 22.67 -0.02
CA ALA A 8 -6.19 21.85 1.09
C ALA A 8 -6.01 20.36 0.74
N VAL A 9 -5.09 19.67 1.41
CA VAL A 9 -4.88 18.23 1.25
C VAL A 9 -5.71 17.49 2.30
N VAL A 10 -6.60 16.59 1.86
CA VAL A 10 -7.48 15.83 2.76
C VAL A 10 -6.94 14.40 2.93
N GLY A 11 -6.39 14.12 4.12
CA GLY A 11 -5.71 12.89 4.50
C GLY A 11 -4.22 13.11 4.74
N ALA A 12 -3.73 12.76 5.93
CA ALA A 12 -2.33 12.82 6.34
C ALA A 12 -1.69 11.43 6.40
N GLY A 13 -2.15 10.50 5.54
CA GLY A 13 -1.49 9.22 5.30
C GLY A 13 -0.41 9.31 4.23
N ILE A 14 -0.01 8.15 3.70
CA ILE A 14 1.10 8.02 2.73
C ILE A 14 0.98 9.01 1.55
N PHE A 15 -0.17 9.03 0.87
CA PHE A 15 -0.33 9.82 -0.36
C PHE A 15 -0.37 11.32 -0.05
N GLY A 16 -1.12 11.70 0.99
CA GLY A 16 -1.28 13.10 1.37
C GLY A 16 -0.01 13.73 1.92
N LEU A 17 0.75 13.01 2.77
CA LEU A 17 2.04 13.50 3.25
C LEU A 17 3.05 13.68 2.11
N SER A 18 3.15 12.68 1.23
CA SER A 18 4.02 12.77 0.04
C SER A 18 3.67 13.99 -0.81
N LEU A 19 2.38 14.16 -1.13
CA LEU A 19 1.87 15.27 -1.93
C LEU A 19 2.10 16.62 -1.24
N ALA A 20 1.86 16.74 0.06
CA ALA A 20 2.00 17.98 0.80
C ALA A 20 3.45 18.51 0.80
N VAL A 21 4.43 17.62 1.00
CA VAL A 21 5.86 17.95 0.91
C VAL A 21 6.19 18.48 -0.49
N ALA A 22 5.80 17.74 -1.54
CA ALA A 22 6.10 18.11 -2.92
C ALA A 22 5.41 19.43 -3.35
N LEU A 23 4.16 19.66 -2.92
CA LEU A 23 3.45 20.92 -3.20
C LEU A 23 4.10 22.12 -2.51
N ARG A 24 4.58 21.99 -1.26
CA ARG A 24 5.35 23.08 -0.64
C ARG A 24 6.63 23.38 -1.38
N GLU A 25 7.34 22.36 -1.87
CA GLU A 25 8.55 22.54 -2.67
C GLU A 25 8.29 23.23 -4.00
N LYS A 26 7.08 23.06 -4.57
CA LYS A 26 6.61 23.76 -5.76
C LYS A 26 6.03 25.16 -5.47
N GLY A 27 6.04 25.61 -4.22
CA GLY A 27 5.67 26.97 -3.82
C GLY A 27 4.21 27.18 -3.41
N TYR A 28 3.36 26.15 -3.43
CA TYR A 28 1.94 26.25 -3.01
C TYR A 28 1.81 26.49 -1.51
N VAL A 29 0.82 27.24 -1.02
CA VAL A 29 0.49 27.27 0.42
C VAL A 29 -0.34 26.03 0.77
N VAL A 30 0.15 25.15 1.65
CA VAL A 30 -0.49 23.84 1.91
C VAL A 30 -1.03 23.74 3.33
N THR A 31 -2.29 23.31 3.45
CA THR A 31 -2.90 22.87 4.72
C THR A 31 -3.39 21.44 4.58
N VAL A 32 -2.98 20.55 5.48
CA VAL A 32 -3.38 19.15 5.52
C VAL A 32 -4.42 18.94 6.62
N PHE A 33 -5.48 18.19 6.30
CA PHE A 33 -6.55 17.84 7.23
C PHE A 33 -6.57 16.33 7.45
N ASP A 34 -6.61 15.86 8.70
CA ASP A 34 -6.89 14.45 9.00
C ASP A 34 -7.75 14.30 10.25
N ARG A 35 -8.63 13.30 10.24
CA ARG A 35 -9.52 13.01 11.37
C ARG A 35 -8.80 12.39 12.57
N HIS A 36 -7.61 11.84 12.37
CA HIS A 36 -6.82 11.26 13.47
C HIS A 36 -5.91 12.32 14.08
N PRO A 37 -5.69 12.31 15.41
CA PRO A 37 -4.81 13.24 16.11
C PRO A 37 -3.34 12.81 16.01
N PHE A 38 -2.77 12.79 14.79
CA PHE A 38 -1.41 12.28 14.56
C PHE A 38 -0.29 13.15 15.16
N ASP A 39 -0.59 14.38 15.53
CA ASP A 39 0.25 15.25 16.36
C ASP A 39 0.36 14.77 17.81
N GLU A 40 -0.69 14.13 18.33
CA GLU A 40 -0.71 13.56 19.68
C GLU A 40 -0.19 12.12 19.69
N THR A 41 -0.57 11.31 18.69
CA THR A 41 -0.22 9.89 18.64
C THR A 41 1.13 9.61 17.99
N GLU A 42 1.74 10.60 17.32
CA GLU A 42 2.96 10.43 16.53
C GLU A 42 2.91 9.26 15.53
N TYR A 43 1.72 8.96 14.98
CA TYR A 43 1.47 7.79 14.11
C TYR A 43 1.77 6.43 14.80
N ASP A 44 1.77 6.39 16.13
CA ASP A 44 2.02 5.18 16.91
C ASP A 44 1.02 4.08 16.51
N PRO A 45 1.54 2.93 16.03
CA PRO A 45 0.70 1.80 15.69
C PRO A 45 -0.16 1.31 16.86
N ASP A 46 0.28 1.39 18.11
CA ASP A 46 -0.48 0.88 19.26
C ASP A 46 -1.56 1.88 19.71
N ALA A 47 -1.30 3.19 19.57
CA ALA A 47 -2.32 4.24 19.74
C ALA A 47 -3.39 4.23 18.63
N ASP A 48 -3.04 3.69 17.45
CA ASP A 48 -3.91 3.55 16.28
C ASP A 48 -4.31 2.07 16.02
N GLU A 49 -4.06 1.19 17.01
CA GLU A 49 -4.26 -0.27 17.00
C GLU A 49 -3.78 -0.98 15.70
N THR A 50 -2.86 -0.41 14.92
CA THR A 50 -2.38 -0.85 13.60
C THR A 50 -0.87 -1.09 13.55
N VAL A 51 -0.39 -2.34 13.50
CA VAL A 51 1.02 -2.59 13.11
C VAL A 51 1.23 -2.29 11.61
N GLN A 52 1.75 -1.11 11.28
CA GLN A 52 1.96 -0.68 9.89
C GLN A 52 3.41 -0.87 9.43
N ALA A 53 3.76 -2.11 9.09
CA ALA A 53 4.90 -2.41 8.22
C ALA A 53 4.41 -2.93 6.87
N ALA A 54 5.05 -2.55 5.77
CA ALA A 54 4.66 -3.00 4.43
C ALA A 54 5.85 -3.45 3.62
N SER A 55 5.65 -4.46 2.77
CA SER A 55 6.73 -5.01 1.93
C SER A 55 7.15 -4.03 0.83
N PHE A 56 8.46 -4.02 0.58
CA PHE A 56 9.11 -3.33 -0.51
C PHE A 56 9.57 -4.35 -1.55
N ARG A 57 9.28 -4.07 -2.82
CA ARG A 57 9.83 -4.84 -3.95
C ARG A 57 9.95 -3.95 -5.18
N ALA A 58 10.98 -4.20 -5.98
CA ALA A 58 11.15 -3.60 -7.30
C ALA A 58 10.59 -4.48 -8.43
N SER A 59 10.41 -5.79 -8.18
CA SER A 59 9.83 -6.74 -9.13
C SER A 59 8.33 -6.49 -9.38
N TYR A 60 7.99 -6.14 -10.61
CA TYR A 60 6.60 -5.88 -11.06
C TYR A 60 6.18 -6.68 -12.30
N GLY A 61 6.99 -7.67 -12.73
CA GLY A 61 6.72 -8.50 -13.90
C GLY A 61 6.63 -7.64 -15.16
N THR A 62 5.46 -7.60 -15.80
CA THR A 62 5.23 -6.82 -17.03
C THR A 62 4.90 -5.35 -16.78
N LYS A 63 4.68 -4.92 -15.53
CA LYS A 63 4.35 -3.52 -15.19
C LYS A 63 5.62 -2.68 -15.00
N LEU A 64 6.37 -2.46 -16.08
CA LEU A 64 7.69 -1.81 -16.05
C LEU A 64 7.66 -0.36 -15.51
N HIS A 65 6.57 0.38 -15.68
CA HIS A 65 6.43 1.72 -15.09
C HIS A 65 6.46 1.68 -13.54
N TYR A 66 5.85 0.68 -12.91
CA TYR A 66 5.96 0.52 -11.45
C TYR A 66 7.32 -0.04 -11.02
N GLN A 67 7.99 -0.84 -11.85
CA GLN A 67 9.37 -1.25 -11.60
C GLN A 67 10.29 -0.04 -11.54
N ARG A 68 10.22 0.85 -12.54
CA ARG A 68 10.99 2.11 -12.58
C ARG A 68 10.68 3.01 -11.38
N LEU A 69 9.41 3.21 -11.06
CA LEU A 69 9.01 3.98 -9.89
C LEU A 69 9.50 3.35 -8.58
N ALA A 70 9.55 2.02 -8.49
CA ALA A 70 10.05 1.34 -7.31
C ALA A 70 11.56 1.50 -7.17
N LEU A 71 12.32 1.49 -8.28
CA LEU A 71 13.76 1.77 -8.25
C LEU A 71 14.02 3.21 -7.79
N GLU A 72 13.32 4.19 -8.37
CA GLU A 72 13.39 5.60 -7.94
C GLU A 72 13.07 5.74 -6.44
N SER A 73 11.99 5.10 -5.98
CA SER A 73 11.61 5.13 -4.57
C SER A 73 12.65 4.47 -3.67
N ARG A 74 13.26 3.38 -4.12
CA ARG A 74 14.30 2.67 -3.36
C ARG A 74 15.51 3.57 -3.13
N GLU A 75 15.95 4.28 -4.16
CA GLU A 75 17.09 5.20 -4.07
C GLU A 75 16.82 6.28 -3.00
N GLU A 76 15.63 6.87 -3.03
CA GLU A 76 15.22 7.88 -2.05
C GLU A 76 15.09 7.30 -0.64
N TRP A 77 14.55 6.09 -0.47
CA TRP A 77 14.52 5.42 0.83
C TRP A 77 15.92 5.24 1.43
N VAL A 78 16.89 4.79 0.62
CA VAL A 78 18.27 4.64 1.06
C VAL A 78 18.88 5.99 1.44
N ALA A 79 18.62 7.03 0.65
CA ALA A 79 19.11 8.38 0.93
C ALA A 79 18.50 8.94 2.23
N ILE A 80 17.21 8.74 2.46
CA ILE A 80 16.52 9.16 3.68
C ILE A 80 17.08 8.43 4.89
N ASN A 81 17.23 7.10 4.83
CA ASN A 81 17.83 6.35 5.94
C ASN A 81 19.24 6.87 6.27
N LYS A 82 20.07 7.10 5.24
CA LYS A 82 21.45 7.59 5.41
C LYS A 82 21.50 8.98 6.04
N SER A 83 20.60 9.89 5.65
CA SER A 83 20.59 11.29 6.13
C SER A 83 19.91 11.46 7.48
N SER A 84 18.87 10.68 7.78
CA SER A 84 18.12 10.75 9.03
C SER A 84 18.68 9.87 10.15
N GLY A 85 19.48 8.85 9.80
CA GLY A 85 19.89 7.79 10.73
C GLY A 85 18.75 6.87 11.18
N ALA A 86 17.56 6.99 10.57
CA ALA A 86 16.39 6.18 10.90
C ALA A 86 16.28 4.95 9.99
N ASP A 87 15.86 3.82 10.56
CA ASP A 87 15.57 2.59 9.83
C ASP A 87 14.15 2.60 9.23
N LEU A 88 13.85 3.57 8.37
CA LEU A 88 12.52 3.69 7.76
C LEU A 88 12.28 2.61 6.71
N PHE A 89 13.28 2.35 5.88
CA PHE A 89 13.33 1.20 4.97
C PHE A 89 14.36 0.18 5.47
N VAL A 90 13.97 -1.08 5.62
CA VAL A 90 14.87 -2.14 6.05
C VAL A 90 15.18 -3.02 4.82
N PRO A 91 16.39 -2.94 4.24
CA PRO A 91 16.76 -3.66 3.02
C PRO A 91 17.08 -5.13 3.34
N SER A 92 16.10 -5.87 3.85
CA SER A 92 16.27 -7.27 4.25
C SER A 92 16.31 -8.23 3.05
N GLY A 93 16.08 -7.75 1.82
CA GLY A 93 15.83 -8.59 0.66
C GLY A 93 14.42 -9.19 0.68
N MET A 94 14.02 -9.78 -0.45
CA MET A 94 12.74 -10.46 -0.61
C MET A 94 12.88 -11.79 -1.34
N LEU A 95 12.53 -12.89 -0.68
CA LEU A 95 12.48 -14.24 -1.23
C LEU A 95 11.10 -14.49 -1.84
N ARG A 96 11.05 -14.67 -3.17
CA ARG A 96 9.84 -15.01 -3.92
C ARG A 96 9.77 -16.51 -4.14
N VAL A 97 9.07 -17.20 -3.25
CA VAL A 97 8.91 -18.65 -3.30
C VAL A 97 7.82 -19.02 -4.31
N GLN A 98 8.14 -19.98 -5.17
CA GLN A 98 7.25 -20.49 -6.22
C GLN A 98 6.29 -21.55 -5.65
N PRO A 99 5.14 -21.83 -6.30
CA PRO A 99 4.23 -22.90 -5.88
C PRO A 99 4.76 -24.32 -6.13
N SER A 100 5.91 -24.46 -6.78
CA SER A 100 6.54 -25.76 -7.09
C SER A 100 8.06 -25.65 -7.06
N ASP A 101 8.74 -26.75 -7.36
CA ASP A 101 10.18 -26.88 -7.60
C ASP A 101 10.68 -26.20 -8.90
N LYS A 102 9.85 -25.41 -9.58
CA LYS A 102 10.16 -24.78 -10.88
C LYS A 102 9.71 -23.33 -10.91
N LEU A 103 10.44 -22.51 -11.67
CA LEU A 103 10.03 -21.13 -11.94
C LEU A 103 8.73 -21.08 -12.75
N GLY A 104 7.75 -20.35 -12.22
CA GLY A 104 6.54 -20.00 -12.96
C GLY A 104 6.82 -19.02 -14.12
N ALA A 105 5.92 -18.97 -15.09
CA ALA A 105 6.07 -18.11 -16.27
C ALA A 105 6.24 -16.62 -15.93
N LEU A 106 5.52 -16.12 -14.92
CA LEU A 106 5.62 -14.72 -14.48
C LEU A 106 6.98 -14.41 -13.83
N GLU A 107 7.56 -15.36 -13.09
CA GLU A 107 8.88 -15.17 -12.47
C GLU A 107 9.97 -15.17 -13.54
N LYS A 108 9.87 -16.06 -14.54
CA LYS A 108 10.76 -16.04 -15.73
C LYS A 108 10.69 -14.70 -16.47
N GLU A 109 9.48 -14.20 -16.72
CA GLU A 109 9.27 -12.88 -17.33
C GLU A 109 9.84 -11.75 -16.46
N THR A 110 9.69 -11.84 -15.14
CA THR A 110 10.27 -10.85 -14.20
C THR A 110 11.79 -10.83 -14.30
N LEU A 111 12.44 -11.98 -14.30
CA LEU A 111 13.90 -12.10 -14.46
C LEU A 111 14.37 -11.58 -15.82
N ALA A 112 13.67 -11.92 -16.90
CA ALA A 112 13.99 -11.42 -18.24
C ALA A 112 13.87 -9.89 -18.31
N ASN A 113 12.90 -9.30 -17.62
CA ASN A 113 12.72 -7.84 -17.60
C ASN A 113 13.79 -7.14 -16.77
N MET A 114 14.19 -7.75 -15.66
CA MET A 114 15.31 -7.27 -14.85
C MET A 114 16.64 -7.38 -15.61
N GLU A 115 16.83 -8.40 -16.45
CA GLU A 115 17.96 -8.48 -17.39
C GLU A 115 17.93 -7.34 -18.41
N ARG A 116 16.76 -7.11 -19.05
CA ARG A 116 16.59 -6.02 -20.02
C ARG A 116 16.85 -4.62 -19.42
N ASP A 117 16.55 -4.44 -18.14
CA ASP A 117 16.80 -3.21 -17.40
C ASP A 117 18.22 -3.16 -16.78
N GLY A 118 19.08 -4.17 -17.00
CA GLY A 118 20.47 -4.20 -16.51
C GLY A 118 20.61 -4.41 -15.00
N ILE A 119 19.60 -5.03 -14.37
CA ILE A 119 19.51 -5.25 -12.92
C ILE A 119 19.36 -6.74 -12.54
N ARG A 120 19.61 -7.69 -13.44
CA ARG A 120 19.54 -9.14 -13.16
C ARG A 120 20.46 -9.59 -12.03
N GLN A 121 21.60 -8.93 -11.86
CA GLN A 121 22.54 -9.13 -10.76
C GLN A 121 21.90 -8.88 -9.38
N THR A 122 20.76 -8.21 -9.30
CA THR A 122 20.10 -8.02 -8.01
C THR A 122 19.25 -9.22 -7.57
N GLN A 123 19.10 -10.21 -8.46
CA GLN A 123 18.28 -11.41 -8.27
C GLN A 123 19.17 -12.64 -8.11
N PHE A 124 18.81 -13.54 -7.20
CA PHE A 124 19.52 -14.79 -6.94
C PHE A 124 18.53 -15.95 -7.00
N MET A 125 18.58 -16.72 -8.09
CA MET A 125 17.80 -17.94 -8.24
C MET A 125 18.40 -19.05 -7.38
N LYS A 126 17.57 -19.70 -6.56
CA LYS A 126 18.01 -20.81 -5.72
C LYS A 126 18.64 -21.91 -6.57
N SER A 127 17.99 -22.37 -7.64
CA SER A 127 18.48 -23.50 -8.45
C SER A 127 19.73 -23.24 -9.31
N LEU A 128 20.20 -21.99 -9.44
CA LEU A 128 21.32 -21.66 -10.31
C LEU A 128 22.61 -21.50 -9.49
N GLU A 129 23.61 -22.35 -9.75
CA GLU A 129 24.85 -22.38 -8.98
C GLU A 129 25.61 -21.04 -9.01
N GLU A 130 25.69 -20.42 -10.19
CA GLU A 130 26.30 -19.09 -10.36
C GLU A 130 25.63 -18.02 -9.47
N ASP A 131 24.31 -18.09 -9.29
CA ASP A 131 23.58 -17.18 -8.42
C ASP A 131 23.84 -17.48 -6.93
N ARG A 132 24.04 -18.75 -6.54
CA ARG A 132 24.41 -19.11 -5.15
C ARG A 132 25.81 -18.63 -4.79
N GLU A 133 26.78 -18.84 -5.69
CA GLU A 133 28.14 -18.36 -5.50
C GLU A 133 28.18 -16.84 -5.33
N ARG A 134 27.40 -16.13 -6.17
CA ARG A 134 27.28 -14.68 -6.11
C ARG A 134 26.55 -14.20 -4.87
N ALA A 135 25.47 -14.88 -4.46
CA ALA A 135 24.79 -14.60 -3.19
C ALA A 135 25.76 -14.75 -2.00
N LYS A 136 26.60 -15.79 -1.98
CA LYS A 136 27.63 -15.98 -0.95
C LYS A 136 28.68 -14.87 -0.96
N ALA A 137 29.17 -14.47 -2.13
CA ALA A 137 30.14 -13.38 -2.28
C ALA A 137 29.59 -12.03 -1.79
N GLU A 138 28.28 -11.81 -1.96
CA GLU A 138 27.59 -10.56 -1.60
C GLU A 138 26.91 -10.59 -0.22
N GLY A 139 27.00 -11.71 0.52
CA GLY A 139 26.44 -11.86 1.88
C GLY A 139 24.91 -12.09 1.93
N TRP A 140 24.33 -12.63 0.87
CA TRP A 140 22.91 -12.95 0.73
C TRP A 140 22.58 -14.44 0.92
N ASP A 141 23.59 -15.32 0.99
CA ASP A 141 23.42 -16.77 1.08
C ASP A 141 22.54 -17.21 2.25
N ALA A 142 22.71 -16.60 3.43
CA ALA A 142 21.90 -16.90 4.61
C ALA A 142 20.39 -16.63 4.42
N LYS A 143 20.02 -15.83 3.41
CA LYS A 143 18.62 -15.46 3.11
C LYS A 143 18.05 -16.21 1.91
N LEU A 144 18.85 -17.00 1.20
CA LEU A 144 18.39 -17.85 0.11
C LEU A 144 17.84 -19.16 0.69
N LEU A 145 16.75 -19.04 1.45
CA LEU A 145 16.17 -20.12 2.25
C LEU A 145 15.56 -21.21 1.36
N GLU A 146 15.68 -22.46 1.82
CA GLU A 146 15.08 -23.63 1.17
C GLU A 146 13.94 -24.19 2.02
N PHE A 147 12.81 -24.50 1.37
CA PHE A 147 11.61 -25.01 2.04
C PHE A 147 11.17 -26.31 1.36
N PRO A 148 11.04 -27.43 2.10
CA PRO A 148 10.49 -28.67 1.57
C PRO A 148 9.09 -28.45 1.02
N ILE A 149 8.76 -29.17 -0.05
CA ILE A 149 7.40 -29.27 -0.56
C ILE A 149 6.68 -30.32 0.30
N PRO A 150 5.60 -29.98 1.01
CA PRO A 150 4.84 -30.96 1.78
C PRO A 150 4.40 -32.14 0.91
N ASP A 151 4.40 -33.34 1.48
CA ASP A 151 3.97 -34.58 0.84
C ASP A 151 4.76 -34.98 -0.43
N SER A 152 5.96 -34.45 -0.66
CA SER A 152 6.84 -34.91 -1.75
C SER A 152 7.71 -36.10 -1.32
N ASP A 153 7.72 -37.18 -2.11
CA ASP A 153 8.47 -38.42 -1.82
C ASP A 153 10.01 -38.30 -1.99
N ASP A 154 10.53 -37.15 -2.42
CA ASP A 154 11.87 -37.01 -3.00
C ASP A 154 12.67 -35.78 -2.52
N ASP A 155 12.48 -35.35 -1.26
CA ASP A 155 13.19 -34.23 -0.61
C ASP A 155 13.18 -32.91 -1.41
N ARG A 156 12.23 -32.75 -2.35
CA ARG A 156 12.16 -31.57 -3.20
C ARG A 156 11.83 -30.34 -2.37
N THR A 157 12.53 -29.24 -2.69
CA THR A 157 12.27 -27.94 -2.10
C THR A 157 11.68 -26.98 -3.14
N TYR A 158 10.81 -26.07 -2.71
CA TYR A 158 10.25 -25.05 -3.58
C TYR A 158 11.36 -24.26 -4.30
N GLU A 159 11.12 -23.91 -5.56
CA GLU A 159 11.98 -22.96 -6.25
C GLU A 159 11.80 -21.55 -5.64
N ALA A 160 12.86 -20.75 -5.64
CA ALA A 160 12.80 -19.39 -5.12
C ALA A 160 13.78 -18.45 -5.81
N VAL A 161 13.43 -17.16 -5.81
CA VAL A 161 14.34 -16.08 -6.24
C VAL A 161 14.45 -15.07 -5.11
N LEU A 162 15.66 -14.83 -4.62
CA LEU A 162 15.96 -13.76 -3.67
C LEU A 162 16.26 -12.46 -4.42
N ASP A 163 15.57 -11.39 -4.04
CA ASP A 163 15.71 -10.05 -4.59
C ASP A 163 16.34 -9.13 -3.56
N SER A 164 17.60 -8.77 -3.78
CA SER A 164 18.37 -7.86 -2.90
C SER A 164 17.83 -6.42 -2.91
N LEU A 165 16.98 -6.05 -3.87
CA LEU A 165 16.31 -4.76 -3.86
C LEU A 165 15.09 -4.75 -2.92
N GLY A 166 14.64 -5.92 -2.49
CA GLY A 166 13.51 -6.08 -1.60
C GLY A 166 13.79 -5.72 -0.14
N GLY A 167 12.72 -5.69 0.64
CA GLY A 167 12.78 -5.40 2.07
C GLY A 167 11.40 -5.00 2.59
N PHE A 168 11.35 -4.18 3.63
CA PHE A 168 10.09 -3.64 4.12
C PHE A 168 10.26 -2.22 4.67
N MET A 169 9.18 -1.44 4.69
CA MET A 169 9.18 -0.13 5.32
C MET A 169 8.41 -0.16 6.64
N ARG A 170 8.88 0.63 7.61
CA ARG A 170 8.19 0.95 8.85
C ARG A 170 7.25 2.14 8.60
N CYS A 171 6.03 1.87 8.14
CA CYS A 171 5.14 2.89 7.60
C CYS A 171 4.74 3.95 8.63
N SER A 172 4.49 3.58 9.90
CA SER A 172 4.22 4.54 10.97
C SER A 172 5.37 5.54 11.14
N ASN A 173 6.61 5.04 11.33
CA ASN A 173 7.81 5.87 11.45
C ASN A 173 8.05 6.72 10.21
N ALA A 174 7.77 6.18 9.03
CA ALA A 174 7.87 6.89 7.77
C ALA A 174 6.86 8.04 7.66
N CYS A 175 5.59 7.81 8.02
CA CYS A 175 4.58 8.87 8.08
C CYS A 175 4.98 9.95 9.09
N LEU A 176 5.46 9.57 10.28
CA LEU A 176 5.96 10.52 11.26
C LEU A 176 7.14 11.35 10.72
N HIS A 177 8.09 10.71 10.02
CA HIS A 177 9.20 11.40 9.38
C HIS A 177 8.72 12.41 8.34
N PHE A 178 7.80 12.02 7.46
CA PHE A 178 7.27 12.91 6.43
C PHE A 178 6.37 14.01 7.00
N HIS A 179 5.64 13.76 8.09
CA HIS A 179 4.92 14.78 8.83
C HIS A 179 5.90 15.83 9.38
N LYS A 180 6.96 15.40 10.08
CA LYS A 180 8.00 16.31 10.59
C LYS A 180 8.68 17.10 9.45
N LEU A 181 8.98 16.45 8.33
CA LEU A 181 9.52 17.10 7.13
C LEU A 181 8.56 18.15 6.53
N ALA A 182 7.27 17.83 6.44
CA ALA A 182 6.25 18.73 5.94
C ALA A 182 6.12 19.99 6.82
N VAL A 183 6.10 19.82 8.15
CA VAL A 183 6.08 20.93 9.11
C VAL A 183 7.31 21.81 8.95
N LEU A 184 8.51 21.22 8.84
CA LEU A 184 9.75 21.97 8.60
C LEU A 184 9.72 22.81 7.31
N LYS A 185 8.98 22.37 6.29
CA LYS A 185 8.76 23.09 5.03
C LYS A 185 7.61 24.10 5.07
N GLY A 186 6.95 24.24 6.22
CA GLY A 186 5.85 25.19 6.45
C GLY A 186 4.48 24.69 6.01
N VAL A 187 4.26 23.37 5.88
CA VAL A 187 2.91 22.80 5.77
C VAL A 187 2.18 23.01 7.09
N LYS A 188 0.92 23.47 7.02
CA LYS A 188 0.02 23.53 8.18
C LYS A 188 -0.77 22.24 8.30
N PHE A 189 -1.03 21.80 9.52
CA PHE A 189 -1.84 20.62 9.80
C PHE A 189 -3.02 20.99 10.69
N ILE A 190 -4.18 20.38 10.42
CA ILE A 190 -5.38 20.45 11.24
C ILE A 190 -5.83 19.01 11.48
N PHE A 191 -5.66 18.56 12.72
CA PHE A 191 -5.90 17.18 13.12
C PHE A 191 -7.13 17.02 14.03
N GLY A 192 -7.54 15.77 14.24
CA GLY A 192 -8.55 15.38 15.21
C GLY A 192 -9.95 15.14 14.61
N ASN A 193 -10.77 14.41 15.36
CA ASN A 193 -12.01 13.81 14.89
C ASN A 193 -13.15 14.79 14.55
N LYS A 194 -12.94 16.08 14.85
CA LYS A 194 -13.85 17.19 14.52
C LYS A 194 -13.15 18.23 13.64
N HIS A 195 -12.14 18.91 14.16
CA HIS A 195 -11.44 20.00 13.47
C HIS A 195 -10.69 19.55 12.22
N GLY A 196 -10.03 18.39 12.25
CA GLY A 196 -9.33 17.84 11.07
C GLY A 196 -10.16 16.88 10.23
N ALA A 197 -11.34 16.48 10.72
CA ALA A 197 -12.23 15.58 10.01
C ALA A 197 -13.06 16.37 8.97
N VAL A 198 -12.62 16.33 7.71
CA VAL A 198 -13.39 16.90 6.59
C VAL A 198 -14.71 16.16 6.42
N GLU A 199 -15.80 16.92 6.43
CA GLU A 199 -17.17 16.44 6.22
C GLU A 199 -17.56 16.57 4.74
N SER A 200 -17.26 17.70 4.11
CA SER A 200 -17.65 17.96 2.72
C SER A 200 -16.72 18.93 2.00
N ILE A 201 -16.72 18.85 0.67
CA ILE A 201 -16.11 19.83 -0.22
C ILE A 201 -17.08 21.00 -0.40
N LEU A 202 -16.59 22.23 -0.29
CA LEU A 202 -17.38 23.42 -0.58
C LEU A 202 -17.41 23.66 -2.09
N GLU A 203 -18.60 23.71 -2.65
CA GLU A 203 -18.84 23.82 -4.09
C GLU A 203 -19.52 25.15 -4.43
N GLU A 204 -19.08 25.79 -5.51
CA GLU A 204 -19.76 26.91 -6.17
C GLU A 204 -20.09 26.53 -7.62
N MET A 205 -21.18 27.09 -8.16
CA MET A 205 -21.53 26.90 -9.57
C MET A 205 -20.94 28.04 -10.41
N VAL A 206 -20.00 27.70 -11.30
CA VAL A 206 -19.36 28.65 -12.21
C VAL A 206 -19.55 28.17 -13.64
N GLY A 207 -20.25 28.96 -14.47
CA GLY A 207 -20.51 28.60 -15.86
C GLY A 207 -21.24 27.26 -16.04
N GLY A 208 -22.12 26.89 -15.09
CA GLY A 208 -22.85 25.62 -15.11
C GLY A 208 -22.04 24.39 -14.69
N LYS A 209 -20.78 24.56 -14.24
CA LYS A 209 -19.94 23.50 -13.67
C LYS A 209 -19.66 23.74 -12.20
N LYS A 210 -19.39 22.66 -11.46
CA LYS A 210 -18.95 22.74 -10.06
C LYS A 210 -17.53 23.29 -9.99
N LYS A 211 -17.26 24.12 -8.99
CA LYS A 211 -15.91 24.56 -8.61
C LYS A 211 -15.71 24.27 -7.13
N ALA A 212 -14.64 23.58 -6.77
CA ALA A 212 -14.27 23.41 -5.38
C ALA A 212 -13.60 24.70 -4.88
N VAL A 213 -14.07 25.23 -3.76
CA VAL A 213 -13.57 26.51 -3.21
C VAL A 213 -13.07 26.38 -1.76
N GLY A 214 -13.08 25.16 -1.23
CA GLY A 214 -12.74 24.90 0.16
C GLY A 214 -13.22 23.56 0.66
N VAL A 215 -13.04 23.35 1.97
CA VAL A 215 -13.58 22.20 2.71
C VAL A 215 -14.33 22.68 3.95
N ARG A 216 -15.32 21.89 4.37
CA ARG A 216 -15.98 22.01 5.68
C ARG A 216 -15.57 20.84 6.56
N THR A 217 -15.21 21.13 7.80
CA THR A 217 -14.85 20.13 8.82
C THR A 217 -16.04 19.85 9.75
N LYS A 218 -16.00 18.72 10.48
CA LYS A 218 -17.13 18.23 11.30
C LYS A 218 -17.49 19.12 12.50
N ASP A 219 -16.63 20.08 12.85
CA ASP A 219 -16.93 21.16 13.80
C ASP A 219 -17.73 22.32 13.17
N GLY A 220 -17.99 22.27 11.87
CA GLY A 220 -18.67 23.30 11.09
C GLY A 220 -17.75 24.39 10.53
N ALA A 221 -16.44 24.33 10.78
CA ALA A 221 -15.50 25.33 10.28
C ALA A 221 -15.34 25.25 8.75
N ILE A 222 -15.12 26.41 8.13
CA ILE A 222 -14.96 26.57 6.69
C ILE A 222 -13.53 26.98 6.39
N HIS A 223 -12.87 26.23 5.51
CA HIS A 223 -11.50 26.48 5.09
C HIS A 223 -11.48 26.69 3.57
N LYS A 224 -11.38 27.96 3.14
CA LYS A 224 -11.28 28.31 1.72
C LYS A 224 -9.89 27.99 1.17
N THR A 225 -9.83 27.55 -0.08
CA THR A 225 -8.58 27.24 -0.79
C THR A 225 -8.79 27.31 -2.30
N ASP A 226 -7.71 27.47 -3.06
CA ASP A 226 -7.77 27.48 -4.53
C ASP A 226 -7.97 26.08 -5.12
N ILE A 227 -7.36 25.07 -4.49
CA ILE A 227 -7.43 23.66 -4.92
C ILE A 227 -7.69 22.77 -3.71
N VAL A 228 -8.64 21.84 -3.82
CA VAL A 228 -8.81 20.74 -2.86
C VAL A 228 -8.16 19.49 -3.45
N ALA A 229 -7.26 18.84 -2.70
CA ALA A 229 -6.61 17.60 -3.08
C ALA A 229 -6.99 16.47 -2.12
N VAL A 230 -7.80 15.51 -2.58
CA VAL A 230 -8.28 14.40 -1.73
C VAL A 230 -7.33 13.21 -1.80
N ALA A 231 -6.70 12.90 -0.67
CA ALA A 231 -5.82 11.75 -0.45
C ALA A 231 -6.34 10.85 0.69
N GLY A 232 -7.67 10.73 0.80
CA GLY A 232 -8.38 10.10 1.93
C GLY A 232 -8.36 8.57 1.96
N GLY A 233 -7.48 7.90 1.21
CA GLY A 233 -7.39 6.43 1.19
C GLY A 233 -8.76 5.76 0.94
N SER A 234 -9.14 4.80 1.79
CA SER A 234 -10.42 4.05 1.71
C SER A 234 -11.65 4.90 2.04
N LEU A 235 -11.46 6.19 2.35
CA LEU A 235 -12.54 7.15 2.58
C LEU A 235 -12.70 8.15 1.43
N THR A 236 -11.94 7.98 0.34
CA THR A 236 -11.94 8.94 -0.77
C THR A 236 -13.32 9.02 -1.45
N THR A 237 -14.01 7.89 -1.61
CA THR A 237 -15.31 7.84 -2.31
C THR A 237 -16.44 8.51 -1.53
N GLN A 238 -16.28 8.69 -0.20
CA GLN A 238 -17.24 9.41 0.63
C GLN A 238 -17.19 10.92 0.40
N LEU A 239 -16.05 11.46 -0.06
CA LEU A 239 -15.91 12.86 -0.44
C LEU A 239 -16.06 13.09 -1.96
N ILE A 240 -15.74 12.07 -2.77
CA ILE A 240 -15.86 12.13 -4.23
C ILE A 240 -16.66 10.89 -4.71
N PRO A 241 -18.00 10.92 -4.61
CA PRO A 241 -18.87 9.81 -5.04
C PRO A 241 -18.67 9.35 -6.48
N GLU A 242 -18.25 10.23 -7.39
CA GLU A 242 -18.02 9.92 -8.81
C GLU A 242 -16.89 8.89 -9.00
N LEU A 243 -16.03 8.72 -7.99
CA LEU A 243 -14.99 7.69 -7.99
C LEU A 243 -15.50 6.30 -7.62
N SER A 244 -16.71 6.13 -7.10
CA SER A 244 -17.24 4.83 -6.65
C SER A 244 -17.33 3.78 -7.79
N THR A 245 -17.41 4.21 -9.04
CA THR A 245 -17.29 3.30 -10.20
C THR A 245 -15.85 2.84 -10.45
N HIS A 246 -14.84 3.64 -10.08
CA HIS A 246 -13.42 3.39 -10.32
C HIS A 246 -12.68 2.76 -9.14
N LEU A 247 -13.19 2.96 -7.93
CA LEU A 247 -12.52 2.66 -6.68
C LEU A 247 -13.44 1.89 -5.74
N GLU A 248 -12.84 0.98 -4.97
CA GLU A 248 -13.54 0.23 -3.94
C GLU A 248 -12.66 0.03 -2.71
N SER A 249 -13.23 0.28 -1.54
CA SER A 249 -12.55 0.00 -0.28
C SER A 249 -12.54 -1.50 -0.01
N SER A 250 -11.38 -2.04 0.31
CA SER A 250 -11.24 -3.45 0.70
C SER A 250 -10.18 -3.65 1.77
N GLY A 251 -10.37 -4.69 2.58
CA GLY A 251 -9.49 -5.09 3.67
C GLY A 251 -8.62 -6.29 3.30
N GLY A 252 -7.30 -6.17 3.46
CA GLY A 252 -6.39 -7.31 3.49
C GLY A 252 -6.26 -7.86 4.91
N SER A 253 -6.08 -9.18 5.06
CA SER A 253 -5.98 -9.81 6.38
C SER A 253 -4.54 -9.84 6.86
N LEU A 254 -4.31 -9.46 8.11
CA LEU A 254 -3.02 -9.46 8.78
C LEU A 254 -3.09 -10.32 10.04
N ALA A 255 -2.00 -11.04 10.33
CA ALA A 255 -1.76 -11.70 11.60
C ALA A 255 -0.34 -11.39 12.07
N THR A 256 -0.12 -11.39 13.38
CA THR A 256 1.21 -11.23 13.96
C THR A 256 1.52 -12.33 14.97
N PHE A 257 2.80 -12.70 15.05
CA PHE A 257 3.39 -13.41 16.17
C PHE A 257 4.31 -12.48 16.94
N LYS A 258 4.54 -12.77 18.23
CA LYS A 258 5.47 -12.03 19.07
C LYS A 258 6.55 -12.96 19.62
N ILE A 259 7.80 -12.63 19.30
CA ILE A 259 8.98 -13.30 19.82
C ILE A 259 9.40 -12.59 21.10
N ASP A 260 9.58 -13.34 22.19
CA ASP A 260 10.18 -12.83 23.41
C ASP A 260 11.66 -12.46 23.16
N LYS A 261 12.06 -11.27 23.61
CA LYS A 261 13.45 -10.78 23.54
C LYS A 261 14.43 -11.72 24.24
N GLU A 262 13.99 -12.53 25.20
CA GLU A 262 14.82 -13.52 25.86
C GLU A 262 15.04 -14.81 25.07
N ASN A 263 14.18 -15.12 24.08
CA ASN A 263 14.44 -16.20 23.14
C ASN A 263 15.46 -15.76 22.08
N LYS A 264 16.74 -15.73 22.46
CA LYS A 264 17.85 -15.25 21.61
C LYS A 264 17.94 -16.01 20.28
N MET A 265 17.54 -17.28 20.25
CA MET A 265 17.56 -18.12 19.04
C MET A 265 16.55 -17.60 18.00
N LEU A 266 15.27 -17.49 18.36
CA LEU A 266 14.25 -16.97 17.44
C LEU A 266 14.46 -15.48 17.15
N TRP A 267 14.94 -14.72 18.15
CA TRP A 267 15.28 -13.31 17.98
C TRP A 267 16.36 -13.10 16.91
N ASP A 268 17.38 -13.94 16.89
CA ASP A 268 18.42 -13.88 15.86
C ASP A 268 17.93 -14.44 14.51
N LYS A 269 17.25 -15.59 14.52
CA LYS A 269 16.71 -16.25 13.31
C LYS A 269 15.82 -15.34 12.47
N TYR A 270 14.87 -14.65 13.10
CA TYR A 270 13.89 -13.79 12.40
C TYR A 270 14.35 -12.34 12.20
N SER A 271 15.61 -12.03 12.54
CA SER A 271 16.18 -10.69 12.38
C SER A 271 16.22 -10.25 10.90
N PRO A 272 16.11 -8.95 10.57
CA PRO A 272 16.24 -8.48 9.19
C PRO A 272 17.59 -8.80 8.52
N GLU A 273 18.62 -9.08 9.31
CA GLU A 273 19.95 -9.49 8.88
C GLU A 273 19.99 -10.95 8.38
N LYS A 274 19.12 -11.83 8.90
CA LYS A 274 19.11 -13.27 8.56
C LYS A 274 17.85 -13.75 7.86
N PHE A 275 16.74 -13.07 8.08
CA PHE A 275 15.44 -13.41 7.50
C PHE A 275 15.06 -12.38 6.44
N PRO A 276 14.74 -12.80 5.20
CA PRO A 276 14.22 -11.91 4.18
C PRO A 276 12.71 -11.67 4.38
N VAL A 277 12.15 -10.72 3.64
CA VAL A 277 10.70 -10.77 3.38
C VAL A 277 10.43 -12.02 2.55
N ILE A 278 9.48 -12.85 2.93
CA ILE A 278 9.07 -14.00 2.11
C ILE A 278 7.71 -13.69 1.50
N THR A 279 7.54 -13.98 0.22
CA THR A 279 6.22 -14.11 -0.39
C THR A 279 6.08 -15.46 -1.04
N TRP A 280 4.89 -16.04 -0.87
CA TRP A 280 4.53 -17.28 -1.51
C TRP A 280 3.16 -17.14 -2.16
N LYS A 281 2.99 -17.85 -3.27
CA LYS A 281 1.70 -18.02 -3.93
C LYS A 281 1.29 -19.47 -3.78
N SER A 282 0.26 -19.72 -2.98
CA SER A 282 -0.25 -21.09 -2.76
C SER A 282 -0.91 -21.66 -4.01
N THR A 283 -1.32 -20.81 -4.96
CA THR A 283 -2.02 -21.21 -6.18
C THR A 283 -1.50 -20.48 -7.42
N PRO A 284 -1.51 -21.13 -8.60
CA PRO A 284 -1.19 -20.48 -9.87
C PRO A 284 -2.20 -19.39 -10.21
N ARG A 285 -1.77 -18.31 -10.89
CA ARG A 285 -2.69 -17.32 -11.47
C ARG A 285 -3.73 -18.03 -12.33
N ASN A 286 -4.99 -17.60 -12.21
CA ASN A 286 -6.03 -18.12 -13.09
C ASN A 286 -5.78 -17.67 -14.55
N LYS A 287 -6.54 -18.22 -15.50
CA LYS A 287 -6.42 -17.91 -16.93
C LYS A 287 -6.63 -16.42 -17.28
N THR A 288 -7.22 -15.64 -16.37
CA THR A 288 -7.42 -14.19 -16.53
C THR A 288 -6.31 -13.35 -15.89
N GLY A 289 -5.27 -13.99 -15.33
CA GLY A 289 -4.13 -13.32 -14.73
C GLY A 289 -4.38 -12.76 -13.32
N LYS A 290 -5.52 -13.09 -12.69
CA LYS A 290 -5.84 -12.71 -11.31
C LYS A 290 -4.97 -13.53 -10.36
N ASP A 291 -4.30 -12.85 -9.42
CA ASP A 291 -3.57 -13.52 -8.35
C ASP A 291 -4.57 -14.27 -7.45
N THR A 292 -4.32 -15.55 -7.22
CA THR A 292 -5.25 -16.52 -6.60
C THR A 292 -4.99 -16.75 -5.11
N GLY A 293 -4.05 -16.01 -4.51
CA GLY A 293 -3.62 -16.24 -3.14
C GLY A 293 -2.15 -15.91 -2.98
N SER A 294 -1.80 -14.75 -2.41
CA SER A 294 -0.42 -14.52 -1.96
C SER A 294 -0.40 -14.26 -0.46
N VAL A 295 0.48 -14.96 0.24
CA VAL A 295 0.83 -14.71 1.63
C VAL A 295 2.23 -14.13 1.64
N TYR A 296 2.50 -13.21 2.56
CA TYR A 296 3.84 -12.71 2.81
C TYR A 296 4.11 -12.59 4.29
N VAL A 297 5.37 -12.72 4.68
CA VAL A 297 5.86 -12.46 6.04
C VAL A 297 7.01 -11.46 6.00
N LEU A 298 7.05 -10.60 7.01
CA LEU A 298 8.14 -9.66 7.23
C LEU A 298 9.09 -10.20 8.32
N PRO A 299 10.39 -9.85 8.26
CA PRO A 299 11.30 -10.05 9.38
C PRO A 299 10.79 -9.38 10.66
N ARG A 300 11.28 -9.81 11.82
CA ARG A 300 10.81 -9.26 13.09
C ARG A 300 11.07 -7.76 13.21
N THR A 301 10.19 -7.07 13.91
CA THR A 301 10.44 -5.69 14.36
C THR A 301 11.40 -5.65 15.57
N PRO A 302 11.89 -4.46 15.98
CA PRO A 302 12.62 -4.28 17.24
C PRO A 302 11.82 -4.69 18.51
N ASP A 303 10.50 -4.80 18.39
CA ASP A 303 9.58 -5.21 19.46
C ASP A 303 9.23 -6.71 19.40
N GLY A 304 9.85 -7.45 18.48
CA GLY A 304 9.68 -8.89 18.34
C GLY A 304 8.48 -9.30 17.50
N LEU A 305 7.81 -8.39 16.79
CA LEU A 305 6.63 -8.71 15.99
C LEU A 305 7.03 -9.29 14.63
N VAL A 306 6.53 -10.47 14.31
CA VAL A 306 6.61 -11.09 12.98
C VAL A 306 5.25 -10.95 12.32
N LYS A 307 5.16 -10.11 11.29
CA LYS A 307 3.90 -9.76 10.62
C LYS A 307 3.70 -10.60 9.37
N ILE A 308 2.52 -11.20 9.25
CA ILE A 308 2.07 -11.96 8.08
C ILE A 308 0.87 -11.25 7.46
N GLY A 309 0.85 -11.14 6.14
CA GLY A 309 -0.29 -10.60 5.40
C GLY A 309 -0.79 -11.56 4.33
N PHE A 310 -2.11 -11.77 4.31
CA PHE A 310 -2.82 -12.51 3.28
C PHE A 310 -3.48 -11.55 2.31
N ARG A 311 -3.15 -11.71 1.02
CA ARG A 311 -3.63 -10.89 -0.10
C ARG A 311 -4.43 -11.69 -1.12
N GLY A 312 -4.76 -12.95 -0.84
CA GLY A 312 -5.54 -13.77 -1.76
C GLY A 312 -6.95 -13.24 -1.96
N ILE A 313 -7.68 -13.14 -0.85
CA ILE A 313 -9.01 -12.53 -0.82
C ILE A 313 -8.88 -11.18 -0.14
N LYS A 314 -9.42 -10.15 -0.79
CA LYS A 314 -9.53 -8.80 -0.24
C LYS A 314 -10.99 -8.57 0.10
N PHE A 315 -11.31 -8.42 1.37
CA PHE A 315 -12.68 -8.40 1.84
C PHE A 315 -13.31 -7.02 1.66
N THR A 316 -14.57 -6.96 1.26
CA THR A 316 -15.39 -5.75 1.18
C THR A 316 -16.36 -5.70 2.35
N ASN A 317 -16.84 -4.51 2.70
CA ASN A 317 -17.86 -4.32 3.73
C ASN A 317 -18.95 -3.41 3.16
N PHE A 318 -19.92 -4.02 2.49
CA PHE A 318 -20.97 -3.29 1.80
C PHE A 318 -22.00 -2.70 2.76
N GLN A 319 -22.15 -1.39 2.71
CA GLN A 319 -23.11 -0.60 3.48
C GLN A 319 -23.99 0.22 2.54
N PRO A 320 -25.19 0.66 2.96
CA PRO A 320 -26.05 1.51 2.14
C PRO A 320 -25.30 2.74 1.62
N ALA A 321 -25.38 2.98 0.30
CA ALA A 321 -24.81 4.18 -0.30
C ALA A 321 -25.70 5.40 0.00
N PRO A 322 -25.14 6.63 0.07
CA PRO A 322 -25.93 7.84 0.16
C PRO A 322 -26.93 7.98 -0.98
N GLU A 323 -28.04 8.67 -0.75
CA GLU A 323 -29.02 8.97 -1.79
C GLU A 323 -28.43 9.90 -2.88
N GLY A 324 -28.90 9.74 -4.12
CA GLY A 324 -28.54 10.65 -5.22
C GLY A 324 -27.12 10.49 -5.77
N VAL A 325 -26.39 9.46 -5.37
CA VAL A 325 -25.04 9.19 -5.88
C VAL A 325 -25.06 8.71 -7.33
N SER A 326 -24.02 9.05 -8.10
CA SER A 326 -23.93 8.72 -9.53
C SER A 326 -23.76 7.23 -9.82
N PHE A 327 -23.29 6.46 -8.85
CA PHE A 327 -23.07 5.02 -8.98
C PHE A 327 -23.17 4.34 -7.61
N SER A 328 -23.78 3.16 -7.57
CA SER A 328 -23.74 2.22 -6.44
C SER A 328 -23.86 0.79 -6.97
N GLN A 329 -23.48 -0.20 -6.17
CA GLN A 329 -23.68 -1.61 -6.48
C GLN A 329 -24.84 -2.12 -5.63
N ASP A 330 -26.00 -2.30 -6.26
CA ASP A 330 -27.24 -2.70 -5.59
C ASP A 330 -27.60 -1.79 -4.40
N GLY A 331 -27.45 -0.49 -4.59
CA GLY A 331 -27.70 0.52 -3.55
C GLY A 331 -26.65 0.57 -2.44
N LYS A 332 -25.51 -0.09 -2.60
CA LYS A 332 -24.45 -0.19 -1.58
C LYS A 332 -23.07 0.21 -2.09
N TRP A 333 -22.22 0.60 -1.14
CA TRP A 333 -20.78 0.80 -1.32
C TRP A 333 -20.00 0.01 -0.27
N SER A 334 -18.82 -0.48 -0.65
CA SER A 334 -17.87 -0.98 0.34
C SER A 334 -17.23 0.20 1.08
N ILE A 335 -17.31 0.21 2.40
CA ILE A 335 -16.67 1.23 3.27
C ILE A 335 -15.81 0.55 4.33
N PRO A 336 -14.71 1.18 4.79
CA PRO A 336 -13.88 0.58 5.83
C PRO A 336 -14.67 0.35 7.12
N MET A 337 -14.43 -0.79 7.75
CA MET A 337 -14.92 -1.08 9.10
C MET A 337 -14.23 -0.16 10.12
N SER A 338 -14.83 -0.05 11.31
CA SER A 338 -14.18 0.66 12.41
C SER A 338 -12.86 -0.04 12.81
N PRO A 339 -11.90 0.65 13.44
CA PRO A 339 -10.69 0.01 13.95
C PRO A 339 -10.99 -1.19 14.85
N LYS A 340 -11.93 -1.02 15.78
CA LYS A 340 -12.41 -2.05 16.72
C LYS A 340 -12.94 -3.30 16.00
N ASP A 341 -13.79 -3.11 15.00
CA ASP A 341 -14.38 -4.23 14.25
C ASP A 341 -13.40 -4.84 13.25
N SER A 342 -12.26 -4.19 13.03
CA SER A 342 -11.20 -4.68 12.14
C SER A 342 -10.17 -5.55 12.87
N CYS A 343 -10.33 -5.84 14.16
CA CYS A 343 -9.40 -6.66 14.95
C CYS A 343 -9.56 -8.18 14.76
N THR A 344 -10.50 -8.61 13.91
CA THR A 344 -10.74 -10.01 13.56
C THR A 344 -10.60 -10.19 12.05
N ILE A 345 -10.15 -11.37 11.61
CA ILE A 345 -10.01 -11.71 10.20
C ILE A 345 -10.87 -12.94 9.85
N PRO A 346 -11.39 -13.04 8.61
CA PRO A 346 -12.21 -14.19 8.21
C PRO A 346 -11.49 -15.55 8.27
N GLU A 347 -12.25 -16.63 8.48
CA GLU A 347 -11.75 -18.02 8.60
C GLU A 347 -10.85 -18.43 7.42
N ALA A 348 -11.28 -18.15 6.18
CA ALA A 348 -10.47 -18.44 4.98
C ALA A 348 -9.09 -17.75 4.96
N ALA A 349 -8.96 -16.58 5.61
CA ALA A 349 -7.68 -15.92 5.79
C ALA A 349 -6.84 -16.57 6.89
N VAL A 350 -7.47 -17.00 7.99
CA VAL A 350 -6.82 -17.77 9.05
C VAL A 350 -6.22 -19.05 8.47
N ASP A 351 -7.00 -19.84 7.74
CA ASP A 351 -6.56 -21.09 7.12
C ASP A 351 -5.37 -20.88 6.19
N SER A 352 -5.46 -19.87 5.32
CA SER A 352 -4.40 -19.53 4.38
C SER A 352 -3.10 -19.10 5.10
N ILE A 353 -3.22 -18.36 6.20
CA ILE A 353 -2.07 -17.95 7.01
C ILE A 353 -1.50 -19.16 7.76
N ARG A 354 -2.34 -20.03 8.32
CA ARG A 354 -1.92 -21.23 9.05
C ARG A 354 -1.16 -22.21 8.16
N GLN A 355 -1.67 -22.49 6.96
CA GLN A 355 -0.96 -23.29 5.96
C GLN A 355 0.41 -22.68 5.61
N PHE A 356 0.48 -21.35 5.43
CA PHE A 356 1.76 -20.68 5.19
C PHE A 356 2.72 -20.82 6.38
N VAL A 357 2.21 -20.68 7.61
CA VAL A 357 3.03 -20.79 8.83
C VAL A 357 3.60 -22.21 8.98
N GLU A 358 2.79 -23.23 8.79
CA GLU A 358 3.21 -24.64 8.86
C GLU A 358 4.41 -24.93 7.94
N ILE A 359 4.39 -24.39 6.72
CA ILE A 359 5.43 -24.63 5.71
C ILE A 359 6.67 -23.75 5.94
N PHE A 360 6.48 -22.45 6.14
CA PHE A 360 7.57 -21.46 6.05
C PHE A 360 8.06 -20.97 7.41
N LEU A 361 7.29 -21.19 8.47
CA LEU A 361 7.52 -20.68 9.82
C LEU A 361 7.17 -21.73 10.89
N PRO A 362 7.71 -22.95 10.82
CA PRO A 362 7.30 -24.05 11.69
C PRO A 362 7.52 -23.76 13.19
N ASP A 363 8.41 -22.81 13.54
CA ASP A 363 8.59 -22.36 14.94
C ASP A 363 7.34 -21.68 15.53
N PHE A 364 6.39 -21.25 14.69
CA PHE A 364 5.10 -20.68 15.09
C PHE A 364 3.92 -21.62 14.79
N ASP A 365 4.17 -22.85 14.35
CA ASP A 365 3.10 -23.82 14.15
C ASP A 365 2.33 -24.03 15.46
N GLN A 366 1.01 -24.13 15.37
CA GLN A 366 0.06 -24.20 16.48
C GLN A 366 0.12 -23.04 17.50
N THR A 367 1.00 -22.05 17.32
CA THR A 367 1.09 -20.88 18.22
C THR A 367 -0.12 -19.97 17.98
N PRO A 368 -0.83 -19.49 19.01
CA PRO A 368 -1.89 -18.50 18.83
C PRO A 368 -1.35 -17.21 18.19
N PHE A 369 -2.14 -16.55 17.34
CA PHE A 369 -1.76 -15.23 16.85
C PHE A 369 -1.69 -14.25 18.02
N HIS A 370 -0.65 -13.42 18.06
CA HIS A 370 -0.54 -12.33 19.02
C HIS A 370 -1.62 -11.27 18.76
N SER A 371 -1.86 -10.96 17.49
CA SER A 371 -2.98 -10.11 17.05
C SER A 371 -3.35 -10.39 15.60
N THR A 372 -4.57 -10.06 15.22
CA THR A 372 -5.03 -10.05 13.82
C THR A 372 -5.66 -8.70 13.47
N LYS A 373 -5.67 -8.35 12.18
CA LYS A 373 -6.26 -7.10 11.71
C LYS A 373 -6.68 -7.15 10.24
N LEU A 374 -7.85 -6.58 9.93
CA LEU A 374 -8.22 -6.14 8.59
C LEU A 374 -7.61 -4.76 8.30
N CYS A 375 -6.67 -4.73 7.35
CA CYS A 375 -6.03 -3.51 6.88
C CYS A 375 -6.76 -2.99 5.65
N TRP A 376 -7.47 -1.87 5.80
CA TRP A 376 -8.25 -1.25 4.73
C TRP A 376 -7.38 -0.42 3.78
N TYR A 377 -7.62 -0.56 2.49
CA TYR A 377 -7.06 0.26 1.42
C TYR A 377 -8.06 0.39 0.27
N THR A 378 -7.67 1.15 -0.76
CA THR A 378 -8.53 1.44 -1.92
C THR A 378 -7.99 0.73 -3.14
N ASP A 379 -8.73 -0.26 -3.64
CA ASP A 379 -8.43 -0.89 -4.93
C ASP A 379 -9.03 -0.07 -6.06
N SER A 380 -8.29 -0.02 -7.17
CA SER A 380 -8.76 0.52 -8.44
C SER A 380 -9.04 -0.58 -9.46
N LEU A 381 -9.68 -0.18 -10.55
CA LEU A 381 -10.00 -1.02 -11.71
C LEU A 381 -8.82 -1.83 -12.26
N ASP A 382 -7.57 -1.40 -12.08
CA ASP A 382 -6.40 -2.00 -12.75
C ASP A 382 -5.19 -2.22 -11.83
N ASN A 383 -5.40 -2.03 -10.53
CA ASN A 383 -4.36 -1.94 -9.50
C ASN A 383 -3.36 -0.78 -9.72
N SER A 384 -3.72 0.23 -10.51
CA SER A 384 -2.94 1.47 -10.67
C SER A 384 -3.52 2.60 -9.82
N PHE A 385 -2.71 3.57 -9.42
CA PHE A 385 -3.20 4.73 -8.65
C PHE A 385 -4.10 5.61 -9.51
N VAL A 386 -4.98 6.37 -8.85
CA VAL A 386 -5.81 7.40 -9.48
C VAL A 386 -5.34 8.73 -8.93
N ILE A 387 -4.57 9.44 -9.75
CA ILE A 387 -3.92 10.71 -9.43
C ILE A 387 -4.16 11.66 -10.59
N ASP A 388 -5.21 12.48 -10.48
CA ASP A 388 -5.67 13.36 -11.56
C ASP A 388 -6.62 14.46 -11.04
N HIS A 389 -6.91 15.43 -11.89
CA HIS A 389 -8.02 16.37 -11.69
C HIS A 389 -9.37 15.66 -11.88
N VAL A 390 -10.36 16.04 -11.08
CA VAL A 390 -11.72 15.51 -11.18
C VAL A 390 -12.44 16.23 -12.32
N PRO A 391 -12.82 15.54 -13.42
CA PRO A 391 -13.22 16.19 -14.67
C PRO A 391 -14.56 16.95 -14.60
N THR A 392 -15.38 16.67 -13.58
CA THR A 392 -16.66 17.35 -13.34
C THR A 392 -16.48 18.73 -12.67
N TYR A 393 -15.25 19.06 -12.24
CA TYR A 393 -14.92 20.33 -11.59
C TYR A 393 -14.17 21.26 -12.55
N THR A 394 -14.60 22.52 -12.63
CA THR A 394 -13.91 23.54 -13.43
C THR A 394 -12.62 24.01 -12.75
N ASP A 395 -11.78 24.68 -13.54
CA ASP A 395 -10.55 25.35 -13.11
C ASP A 395 -9.52 24.42 -12.45
N ASN A 396 -9.64 23.10 -12.67
CA ASN A 396 -8.80 22.10 -12.00
C ASN A 396 -8.81 22.26 -10.47
N SER A 397 -9.99 22.63 -9.93
CA SER A 397 -10.17 23.00 -8.52
C SER A 397 -10.25 21.80 -7.57
N LEU A 398 -10.53 20.60 -8.09
CA LEU A 398 -10.54 19.36 -7.31
C LEU A 398 -9.57 18.35 -7.92
N PHE A 399 -8.65 17.86 -7.09
CA PHE A 399 -7.65 16.86 -7.42
C PHE A 399 -7.82 15.64 -6.54
N VAL A 400 -7.56 14.44 -7.08
CA VAL A 400 -7.53 13.21 -6.30
C VAL A 400 -6.13 12.61 -6.32
N CYS A 401 -5.69 12.05 -5.20
CA CYS A 401 -4.43 11.34 -5.06
C CYS A 401 -4.64 10.05 -4.23
N THR A 402 -5.11 8.97 -4.86
CA THR A 402 -5.61 7.77 -4.16
C THR A 402 -5.40 6.47 -4.96
N GLY A 403 -6.09 5.39 -4.57
CA GLY A 403 -6.16 4.14 -5.33
C GLY A 403 -4.96 3.23 -5.08
N GLY A 404 -4.37 3.30 -3.89
CA GLY A 404 -3.12 2.65 -3.53
C GLY A 404 -3.05 1.13 -3.76
N SER A 405 -4.18 0.45 -3.96
CA SER A 405 -4.31 -0.95 -4.40
C SER A 405 -3.41 -1.95 -3.63
N GLY A 406 -3.22 -1.66 -2.34
CA GLY A 406 -2.35 -2.38 -1.42
C GLY A 406 -0.85 -2.38 -1.79
N HIS A 407 -0.35 -1.43 -2.59
CA HIS A 407 1.08 -1.31 -2.90
C HIS A 407 1.66 0.11 -2.83
N GLY A 408 0.83 1.10 -2.50
CA GLY A 408 1.21 2.52 -2.46
C GLY A 408 2.27 2.93 -1.42
N ALA A 409 2.34 2.25 -0.27
CA ALA A 409 3.20 2.64 0.86
C ALA A 409 4.68 2.81 0.47
N LYS A 410 5.18 1.94 -0.40
CA LYS A 410 6.60 1.94 -0.79
C LYS A 410 7.00 3.16 -1.61
N PHE A 411 6.05 3.93 -2.13
CA PHE A 411 6.29 5.09 -2.98
C PHE A 411 6.21 6.41 -2.22
N LEU A 412 6.04 6.40 -0.89
CA LEU A 412 5.98 7.62 -0.06
C LEU A 412 7.05 8.67 -0.42
N PRO A 413 8.33 8.33 -0.70
CA PRO A 413 9.34 9.34 -0.98
C PRO A 413 9.22 10.04 -2.34
N VAL A 414 8.59 9.39 -3.33
CA VAL A 414 8.62 9.84 -4.73
C VAL A 414 7.23 10.16 -5.29
N LEU A 415 6.18 9.54 -4.75
CA LEU A 415 4.82 9.64 -5.27
C LEU A 415 4.33 11.09 -5.37
N GLY A 416 4.60 11.89 -4.35
CA GLY A 416 4.22 13.29 -4.26
C GLY A 416 4.86 14.15 -5.33
N LYS A 417 6.12 13.87 -5.71
CA LYS A 417 6.82 14.60 -6.79
C LYS A 417 6.07 14.42 -8.11
N HIS A 418 5.72 13.19 -8.45
CA HIS A 418 4.92 12.87 -9.64
C HIS A 418 3.49 13.42 -9.56
N ALA A 419 2.85 13.32 -8.39
CA ALA A 419 1.48 13.80 -8.19
C ALA A 419 1.39 15.33 -8.28
N ALA A 420 2.36 16.05 -7.71
CA ALA A 420 2.43 17.52 -7.80
C ALA A 420 2.70 18.01 -9.23
N ASP A 421 3.52 17.27 -10.00
CA ASP A 421 3.71 17.55 -11.44
C ASP A 421 2.41 17.40 -12.23
N ILE A 422 1.64 16.34 -11.98
CA ILE A 422 0.32 16.14 -12.61
C ILE A 422 -0.67 17.22 -12.15
N LEU A 423 -0.69 17.58 -10.87
CA LEU A 423 -1.56 18.64 -10.36
C LEU A 423 -1.28 19.97 -11.05
N GLN A 424 -0.01 20.32 -11.24
CA GLN A 424 0.40 21.60 -11.82
C GLN A 424 0.18 21.66 -13.34
N ASN A 425 0.48 20.57 -14.05
CA ASN A 425 0.62 20.60 -15.50
C ASN A 425 -0.48 19.81 -16.24
N GLY A 426 -1.30 19.03 -15.53
CA GLY A 426 -2.38 18.24 -16.13
C GLY A 426 -1.84 17.25 -17.17
N ASP A 427 -2.33 17.35 -18.40
CA ASP A 427 -1.90 16.49 -19.51
C ASP A 427 -0.48 16.77 -20.00
N GLU A 428 0.07 17.96 -19.72
CA GLU A 428 1.44 18.36 -20.06
C GLU A 428 2.46 17.96 -18.97
N ALA A 429 2.06 17.13 -18.02
CA ALA A 429 2.96 16.65 -16.97
C ALA A 429 4.10 15.80 -17.53
N THR A 430 5.31 16.04 -17.02
CA THR A 430 6.54 15.32 -17.40
C THR A 430 6.65 13.93 -16.79
N SER A 431 5.87 13.66 -15.75
CA SER A 431 5.79 12.38 -15.07
C SER A 431 5.44 11.26 -16.04
N PHE A 432 6.32 10.26 -16.17
CA PHE A 432 6.06 9.06 -16.98
C PHE A 432 4.86 8.22 -16.49
N LEU A 433 4.33 8.55 -15.30
CA LEU A 433 3.16 7.91 -14.70
C LEU A 433 1.85 8.57 -15.10
N ARG A 434 1.87 9.79 -15.68
CA ARG A 434 0.66 10.52 -16.09
C ARG A 434 -0.32 9.66 -16.91
N PRO A 435 0.11 8.91 -17.95
CA PRO A 435 -0.81 8.05 -18.72
C PRO A 435 -1.44 6.93 -17.88
N PHE A 436 -0.72 6.48 -16.84
CA PHE A 436 -1.12 5.37 -15.98
C PHE A 436 -1.88 5.81 -14.74
N TRP A 437 -1.90 7.10 -14.37
CA TRP A 437 -2.60 7.58 -13.17
C TRP A 437 -3.83 8.43 -13.45
N ARG A 438 -4.16 8.65 -14.72
CA ARG A 438 -5.33 9.42 -15.13
C ARG A 438 -6.67 8.94 -14.57
N TRP A 439 -7.64 9.83 -14.55
CA TRP A 439 -9.06 9.47 -14.46
C TRP A 439 -9.45 8.58 -15.66
N ARG A 440 -10.23 7.52 -15.43
CA ARG A 440 -10.47 6.45 -16.43
C ARG A 440 -11.96 6.10 -16.60
N PRO A 441 -12.77 7.03 -17.12
CA PRO A 441 -14.22 6.81 -17.24
C PRO A 441 -14.54 5.69 -18.25
N ASP A 442 -13.58 5.35 -19.10
CA ASP A 442 -13.60 4.35 -20.15
C ASP A 442 -13.20 2.94 -19.68
N ALA A 443 -12.63 2.79 -18.47
CA ALA A 443 -12.14 1.50 -18.00
C ALA A 443 -13.25 0.64 -17.39
N PRO A 444 -13.38 -0.65 -17.77
CA PRO A 444 -14.40 -1.53 -17.21
C PRO A 444 -14.08 -1.91 -15.75
N ARG A 445 -15.14 -2.13 -14.95
CA ARG A 445 -15.02 -2.78 -13.64
C ARG A 445 -14.43 -4.18 -13.80
N ARG A 446 -13.37 -4.44 -13.02
CA ARG A 446 -12.59 -5.68 -12.98
C ARG A 446 -11.82 -5.70 -11.66
N ASN A 447 -10.94 -6.69 -11.48
CA ASN A 447 -10.09 -6.81 -10.29
C ASN A 447 -10.89 -7.12 -8.99
N GLY A 448 -12.05 -7.74 -9.14
CA GLY A 448 -12.97 -8.08 -8.07
C GLY A 448 -14.00 -6.99 -7.77
N LEU A 449 -13.84 -5.79 -8.31
CA LEU A 449 -14.80 -4.69 -8.15
C LEU A 449 -16.13 -5.01 -8.85
N GLU A 450 -16.16 -5.97 -9.77
CA GLU A 450 -17.35 -6.44 -10.47
C GLU A 450 -18.22 -7.40 -9.65
N GLU A 451 -17.74 -7.90 -8.51
CA GLU A 451 -18.38 -9.00 -7.77
C GLU A 451 -19.57 -8.53 -6.90
N GLY A 452 -19.65 -7.24 -6.56
CA GLY A 452 -20.79 -6.64 -5.85
C GLY A 452 -21.03 -7.17 -4.42
N PRO A 453 -22.15 -6.78 -3.79
CA PRO A 453 -22.50 -7.14 -2.42
C PRO A 453 -22.78 -8.63 -2.19
N ASP A 454 -23.20 -9.34 -3.23
CA ASP A 454 -23.47 -10.79 -3.14
C ASP A 454 -22.24 -11.63 -3.49
N GLY A 455 -21.11 -10.99 -3.79
CA GLY A 455 -19.86 -11.64 -4.14
C GLY A 455 -19.11 -12.22 -2.93
N PRO A 456 -18.19 -13.17 -3.19
CA PRO A 456 -17.47 -13.92 -2.15
C PRO A 456 -16.49 -13.06 -1.33
N ARG A 457 -16.23 -11.83 -1.77
CA ARG A 457 -15.39 -10.87 -1.05
C ARG A 457 -16.14 -10.14 0.05
N ASN A 458 -17.48 -10.12 0.04
CA ASN A 458 -18.22 -9.38 1.06
C ASN A 458 -18.13 -10.08 2.42
N ILE A 459 -17.62 -9.35 3.42
CA ILE A 459 -17.34 -9.90 4.75
C ILE A 459 -18.61 -10.38 5.47
N SER A 460 -19.78 -9.83 5.14
CA SER A 460 -21.04 -10.31 5.73
C SER A 460 -21.38 -11.75 5.33
N GLN A 461 -20.76 -12.29 4.27
CA GLN A 461 -20.89 -13.69 3.87
C GLN A 461 -19.80 -14.58 4.46
N ALA A 462 -18.74 -13.98 5.02
CA ALA A 462 -17.62 -14.72 5.56
C ALA A 462 -17.90 -15.15 7.01
N ARG A 463 -17.46 -16.35 7.38
CA ARG A 463 -17.38 -16.74 8.78
C ARG A 463 -16.21 -16.00 9.44
N VAL A 464 -16.48 -15.41 10.59
CA VAL A 464 -15.50 -14.69 11.42
C VAL A 464 -15.46 -15.42 12.75
N GLU A 465 -14.28 -15.87 13.17
CA GLU A 465 -14.04 -16.45 14.50
C GLU A 465 -13.36 -15.45 15.44
#